data_AF-A0A8B8U6Y6-F1
#
_entry.id   AF-A0A8B8U6Y6-F1
#
_cell.length_a   1.000
_cell.length_b   1.000
_cell.length_c   1.000
_cell.angle_alpha   90.00
_cell.angle_beta   90.00
_cell.angle_gamma   90.00
#
_symmetry.space_group_name_H-M   'P 1'
#
loop_
_entity.id
_entity.type
_entity.pdbx_description
1 polymer ?
#
loop_
_entity_poly.entity_id
_entity_poly.type
_entity_poly.pdbx_seq_one_letter_code
_entity_poly.pdbx_strand_id
1 'polypeptide(L)'
;MDLDRRAYAVWVSEVMLQQTQVATVINYYTRWMQKWPTLQDLASASLEEVNQLWAGLGYYSRGRRLQEGARKVRGVKVNTGALRPWVSHNLEPSHPNQVIEELGGHMPRTAETLQQLLPGVGRYTAGAIASIAFGQAAGVVDGNVVRVLCRVRAIGADPSSTLVSQHLWSLSQQLVDPARPGDFNQAAMELGATVCTPQRPRCSQCPMQSLCRAHQRMEREQLLASQSLPSSGDVEECAPNTGQCQLCAPPTEPWDQTLGVANFPRKASRRPPREECSATCVLEQPRAVGGARILLVQRPNSGLLAGLWEFPSVTVEPSRQHQPKALLQELQSWVGPLPATRLQHLGQVVHTFSHIKLTYQVYGLTLEEQTPVTTSLPGVRWLTREEFHTAAVSTAMKKVFRVYEGQQPGTCKGSKRSQVSTLSRQKKLSPGQKVLDSFFQPYTSAGAP
;
A
#
# COMPACT_ATOMS: atom_id res chain seq x y z
N MET A 1 -12.82 -24.43 12.12
CA MET A 1 -12.32 -23.04 12.29
C MET A 1 -13.52 -22.13 12.14
N ASP A 2 -13.74 -21.22 13.08
CA ASP A 2 -14.82 -20.22 12.99
C ASP A 2 -14.72 -19.44 11.66
N LEU A 3 -15.83 -19.37 10.93
CA LEU A 3 -15.91 -18.70 9.63
C LEU A 3 -15.66 -17.19 9.76
N ASP A 4 -16.08 -16.57 10.87
CA ASP A 4 -15.82 -15.15 11.14
C ASP A 4 -14.33 -14.90 11.34
N ARG A 5 -13.67 -15.76 12.15
CA ARG A 5 -12.21 -15.71 12.32
C ARG A 5 -11.45 -15.94 11.01
N ARG A 6 -11.89 -16.88 10.17
CA ARG A 6 -11.29 -17.10 8.83
C ARG A 6 -11.46 -15.87 7.94
N ALA A 7 -12.65 -15.31 7.86
CA ALA A 7 -12.93 -14.12 7.06
C ALA A 7 -12.15 -12.90 7.54
N TYR A 8 -12.03 -12.70 8.85
CA TYR A 8 -11.17 -11.68 9.44
C TYR A 8 -9.70 -11.87 9.03
N ALA A 9 -9.18 -13.10 9.16
CA ALA A 9 -7.80 -13.43 8.79
C ALA A 9 -7.51 -13.15 7.30
N VAL A 10 -8.43 -13.52 6.40
CA VAL A 10 -8.35 -13.22 4.96
C VAL A 10 -8.43 -11.72 4.72
N TRP A 11 -9.38 -11.03 5.36
CA TRP A 11 -9.54 -9.60 5.19
C TRP A 11 -8.27 -8.83 5.58
N VAL A 12 -7.66 -9.16 6.72
CA VAL A 12 -6.39 -8.56 7.16
C VAL A 12 -5.29 -8.78 6.11
N SER A 13 -5.09 -10.03 5.63
CA SER A 13 -4.04 -10.31 4.64
C SER A 13 -4.28 -9.56 3.33
N GLU A 14 -5.52 -9.55 2.82
CA GLU A 14 -5.88 -8.87 1.59
C GLU A 14 -5.65 -7.36 1.68
N VAL A 15 -6.02 -6.73 2.80
CA VAL A 15 -5.74 -5.29 3.00
C VAL A 15 -4.23 -5.04 3.06
N MET A 16 -3.44 -5.89 3.72
CA MET A 16 -1.98 -5.73 3.77
C MET A 16 -1.32 -5.91 2.40
N LEU A 17 -1.75 -6.87 1.60
CA LEU A 17 -1.19 -7.20 0.28
C LEU A 17 -1.49 -6.15 -0.81
N GLN A 18 -2.46 -5.26 -0.60
CA GLN A 18 -2.70 -4.15 -1.52
C GLN A 18 -1.42 -3.32 -1.75
N GLN A 19 -0.89 -3.35 -2.97
CA GLN A 19 0.33 -2.61 -3.35
C GLN A 19 1.56 -2.91 -2.46
N THR A 20 1.60 -4.08 -1.80
CA THR A 20 2.70 -4.50 -0.92
C THR A 20 3.10 -5.94 -1.24
N GLN A 21 4.40 -6.22 -1.29
CA GLN A 21 4.89 -7.55 -1.62
C GLN A 21 4.66 -8.56 -0.48
N VAL A 22 4.36 -9.82 -0.84
CA VAL A 22 4.11 -10.92 0.10
C VAL A 22 5.24 -11.06 1.13
N ALA A 23 6.50 -11.07 0.69
CA ALA A 23 7.66 -11.21 1.57
C ALA A 23 7.73 -10.12 2.65
N THR A 24 7.29 -8.90 2.34
CA THR A 24 7.17 -7.82 3.31
C THR A 24 6.03 -8.07 4.28
N VAL A 25 4.87 -8.52 3.79
CA VAL A 25 3.64 -8.68 4.58
C VAL A 25 3.73 -9.77 5.65
N ILE A 26 4.45 -10.87 5.42
CA ILE A 26 4.51 -12.04 6.33
C ILE A 26 4.76 -11.63 7.80
N ASN A 27 5.78 -10.80 8.03
CA ASN A 27 6.16 -10.38 9.38
C ASN A 27 5.14 -9.41 10.01
N TYR A 28 4.42 -8.63 9.21
CA TYR A 28 3.37 -7.73 9.71
C TYR A 28 2.10 -8.51 10.04
N TYR A 29 1.69 -9.39 9.13
CA TYR A 29 0.53 -10.25 9.30
C TYR A 29 0.66 -11.11 10.56
N THR A 30 1.81 -11.77 10.74
CA THR A 30 2.06 -12.63 11.91
C THR A 30 1.92 -11.87 13.22
N ARG A 31 2.59 -10.70 13.34
CA ARG A 31 2.52 -9.86 14.55
C ARG A 31 1.12 -9.28 14.77
N TRP A 32 0.44 -8.90 13.70
CA TRP A 32 -0.92 -8.39 13.74
C TRP A 32 -1.89 -9.45 14.27
N MET A 33 -1.89 -10.64 13.68
CA MET A 33 -2.77 -11.73 14.09
C MET A 33 -2.42 -12.30 15.47
N GLN A 34 -1.17 -12.15 15.93
CA GLN A 34 -0.78 -12.47 17.29
C GLN A 34 -1.35 -11.47 18.30
N LYS A 35 -1.35 -10.16 17.98
CA LYS A 35 -1.89 -9.12 18.88
C LYS A 35 -3.42 -9.05 18.85
N TRP A 36 -4.01 -9.18 17.66
CA TRP A 36 -5.46 -9.12 17.44
C TRP A 36 -5.91 -10.36 16.65
N PRO A 37 -6.10 -11.50 17.33
CA PRO A 37 -6.50 -12.74 16.68
C PRO A 37 -7.94 -12.75 16.18
N THR A 38 -8.78 -11.83 16.67
CA THR A 38 -10.19 -11.70 16.29
C THR A 38 -10.55 -10.26 15.89
N LEU A 39 -11.70 -10.14 15.21
CA LEU A 39 -12.27 -8.86 14.82
C LEU A 39 -12.61 -8.00 16.06
N GLN A 40 -13.05 -8.63 17.15
CA GLN A 40 -13.39 -7.98 18.41
C GLN A 40 -12.15 -7.34 19.05
N ASP A 41 -11.00 -8.01 19.02
CA ASP A 41 -9.73 -7.49 19.55
C ASP A 41 -9.30 -6.23 18.80
N LEU A 42 -9.35 -6.27 17.46
CA LEU A 42 -9.01 -5.12 16.63
C LEU A 42 -9.99 -3.95 16.84
N ALA A 43 -11.28 -4.24 16.98
CA ALA A 43 -12.30 -3.22 17.20
C ALA A 43 -12.11 -2.49 18.54
N SER A 44 -11.57 -3.17 19.56
CA SER A 44 -11.23 -2.58 20.87
C SER A 44 -9.92 -1.80 20.88
N ALA A 45 -9.02 -2.03 19.92
CA ALA A 45 -7.73 -1.37 19.88
C ALA A 45 -7.87 0.17 19.74
N SER A 46 -6.85 0.89 20.20
CA SER A 46 -6.70 2.32 19.91
C SER A 46 -6.17 2.54 18.48
N LEU A 47 -6.38 3.74 17.92
CA LEU A 47 -5.81 4.08 16.61
C LEU A 47 -4.28 4.16 16.66
N GLU A 48 -3.71 4.59 17.80
CA GLU A 48 -2.27 4.67 18.00
C GLU A 48 -1.63 3.28 17.90
N GLU A 49 -2.18 2.27 18.58
CA GLU A 49 -1.67 0.91 18.50
C GLU A 49 -1.76 0.32 17.09
N VAL A 50 -2.86 0.59 16.38
CA VAL A 50 -3.02 0.18 14.97
C VAL A 50 -1.93 0.83 14.11
N ASN A 51 -1.68 2.13 14.28
CA ASN A 51 -0.63 2.84 13.55
C ASN A 51 0.76 2.30 13.89
N GLN A 52 1.02 1.93 15.14
CA GLN A 52 2.29 1.32 15.57
C GLN A 52 2.52 -0.04 14.91
N LEU A 53 1.52 -0.94 14.88
CA LEU A 53 1.67 -2.23 14.20
C LEU A 53 1.69 -2.12 12.66
N TRP A 54 1.07 -1.09 12.10
CA TRP A 54 1.12 -0.80 10.66
C TRP A 54 2.40 -0.05 10.23
N ALA A 55 3.19 0.44 11.19
CA ALA A 55 4.34 1.31 10.95
C ALA A 55 5.36 0.65 10.01
N GLY A 56 5.57 1.27 8.84
CA GLY A 56 6.50 0.79 7.81
C GLY A 56 5.83 0.08 6.63
N LEU A 57 4.56 -0.33 6.73
CA LEU A 57 3.84 -0.99 5.63
C LEU A 57 3.33 0.00 4.55
N GLY A 58 3.23 1.29 4.91
CA GLY A 58 2.71 2.34 4.02
C GLY A 58 1.19 2.29 3.85
N TYR A 59 0.63 3.34 3.23
CA TYR A 59 -0.82 3.51 3.03
C TYR A 59 -1.63 3.29 4.33
N TYR A 60 -1.31 4.05 5.37
CA TYR A 60 -1.87 3.91 6.73
C TYR A 60 -3.39 4.02 6.82
N SER A 61 -4.03 4.69 5.85
CA SER A 61 -5.49 4.72 5.74
C SER A 61 -6.11 3.32 5.65
N ARG A 62 -5.38 2.33 5.15
CA ARG A 62 -5.80 0.92 5.11
C ARG A 62 -6.00 0.33 6.51
N GLY A 63 -5.00 0.44 7.39
CA GLY A 63 -5.09 -0.06 8.76
C GLY A 63 -6.20 0.62 9.55
N ARG A 64 -6.36 1.94 9.38
CA ARG A 64 -7.46 2.71 9.98
C ARG A 64 -8.83 2.24 9.48
N ARG A 65 -9.02 2.10 8.17
CA ARG A 65 -10.30 1.63 7.58
C ARG A 65 -10.63 0.20 7.99
N LEU A 66 -9.62 -0.66 8.10
CA LEU A 66 -9.76 -2.02 8.62
C LEU A 66 -10.30 -2.01 10.07
N GLN A 67 -9.75 -1.14 10.94
CA GLN A 67 -10.29 -0.96 12.30
C GLN A 67 -11.70 -0.34 12.31
N GLU A 68 -11.96 0.68 11.49
CA GLU A 68 -13.30 1.30 11.34
C GLU A 68 -14.33 0.24 10.94
N GLY A 69 -13.99 -0.63 9.98
CA GLY A 69 -14.85 -1.72 9.56
C GLY A 69 -15.02 -2.80 10.63
N ALA A 70 -13.96 -3.16 11.37
CA ALA A 70 -14.07 -4.08 12.50
C ALA A 70 -15.03 -3.54 13.57
N ARG A 71 -14.94 -2.25 13.91
CA ARG A 71 -15.89 -1.60 14.84
C ARG A 71 -17.33 -1.63 14.33
N LYS A 72 -17.52 -1.41 13.02
CA LYS A 72 -18.83 -1.50 12.39
C LYS A 72 -19.41 -2.92 12.47
N VAL A 73 -18.61 -3.95 12.18
CA VAL A 73 -19.06 -5.35 12.28
C VAL A 73 -19.44 -5.71 13.72
N ARG A 74 -18.64 -5.26 14.69
CA ARG A 74 -18.93 -5.48 16.12
C ARG A 74 -20.20 -4.76 16.59
N GLY A 75 -20.65 -3.71 15.90
CA GLY A 75 -21.74 -2.85 16.35
C GLY A 75 -21.32 -1.79 17.37
N VAL A 76 -20.06 -1.35 17.36
CA VAL A 76 -19.63 -0.27 18.28
C VAL A 76 -19.74 1.09 17.61
N LYS A 77 -20.57 1.96 18.20
CA LYS A 77 -20.70 3.37 17.82
C LYS A 77 -19.31 4.02 17.77
N VAL A 78 -18.88 4.39 16.57
CA VAL A 78 -17.66 5.18 16.39
C VAL A 78 -18.02 6.61 16.77
N ASN A 79 -17.54 7.07 17.93
CA ASN A 79 -17.64 8.47 18.31
C ASN A 79 -16.62 9.24 17.45
N THR A 80 -16.99 9.62 16.23
CA THR A 80 -16.22 10.58 15.45
C THR A 80 -16.36 11.91 16.19
N GLY A 81 -15.33 12.32 16.93
CA GLY A 81 -15.31 13.59 17.64
C GLY A 81 -15.56 14.75 16.68
N ALA A 82 -16.82 15.15 16.57
CA ALA A 82 -17.22 16.39 15.93
C ALA A 82 -16.79 17.52 16.86
N LEU A 83 -15.68 18.18 16.52
CA LEU A 83 -15.45 19.55 16.95
C LEU A 83 -16.65 20.38 16.49
N ARG A 84 -17.19 21.16 17.43
CA ARG A 84 -18.46 21.89 17.37
C ARG A 84 -18.73 22.54 16.00
N PRO A 85 -19.97 22.47 15.47
CA PRO A 85 -20.38 23.30 14.35
C PRO A 85 -20.39 24.77 14.79
N TRP A 86 -19.87 25.63 13.91
CA TRP A 86 -20.12 27.06 13.98
C TRP A 86 -21.62 27.31 13.89
N VAL A 87 -22.15 28.09 14.83
CA VAL A 87 -23.55 28.52 14.87
C VAL A 87 -23.73 29.57 13.78
N SER A 88 -24.48 29.23 12.74
CA SER A 88 -25.14 30.20 11.86
C SER A 88 -26.60 29.79 11.71
N HIS A 89 -27.49 30.70 12.08
CA HIS A 89 -28.93 30.59 11.95
C HIS A 89 -29.35 30.24 10.51
N ASN A 90 -30.09 29.13 10.35
CA ASN A 90 -31.41 29.04 9.68
C ASN A 90 -31.73 27.60 9.27
N LEU A 91 -32.99 27.22 9.50
CA LEU A 91 -33.54 25.87 9.36
C LEU A 91 -33.56 25.35 7.91
N GLU A 92 -33.17 24.08 7.72
CA GLU A 92 -34.00 23.01 7.13
C GLU A 92 -33.43 21.63 7.54
N PRO A 93 -34.27 20.62 7.89
CA PRO A 93 -33.79 19.29 8.28
C PRO A 93 -33.90 18.29 7.12
N SER A 94 -32.78 17.91 6.51
CA SER A 94 -32.76 16.76 5.59
C SER A 94 -31.39 16.10 5.53
N HIS A 95 -30.90 15.57 6.66
CA HIS A 95 -29.83 14.58 6.66
C HIS A 95 -30.35 13.28 7.29
N PRO A 96 -30.40 12.16 6.55
CA PRO A 96 -30.85 10.90 7.12
C PRO A 96 -29.87 10.50 8.23
N ASN A 97 -30.41 10.30 9.43
CA ASN A 97 -29.73 9.63 10.52
C ASN A 97 -29.08 8.36 9.95
N GLN A 98 -27.75 8.30 10.01
CA GLN A 98 -26.99 7.14 9.57
C GLN A 98 -27.31 5.99 10.53
N VAL A 99 -28.32 5.20 10.19
CA VAL A 99 -28.63 3.93 10.86
C VAL A 99 -27.45 3.01 10.53
N ILE A 100 -26.49 2.92 11.44
CA ILE A 100 -25.47 1.89 11.39
C ILE A 100 -26.22 0.61 11.77
N GLU A 101 -26.65 -0.18 10.79
CA GLU A 101 -27.06 -1.55 11.03
C GLU A 101 -25.87 -2.28 11.66
N GLU A 102 -26.00 -2.60 12.95
CA GLU A 102 -25.00 -3.32 13.72
C GLU A 102 -24.99 -4.79 13.27
N LEU A 103 -23.86 -5.29 12.77
CA LEU A 103 -23.78 -6.65 12.20
C LEU A 103 -23.61 -7.76 13.26
N GLY A 104 -23.84 -7.43 14.55
CA GLY A 104 -23.84 -8.40 15.65
C GLY A 104 -22.54 -9.17 15.84
N GLY A 105 -21.40 -8.66 15.34
CA GLY A 105 -20.12 -9.36 15.36
C GLY A 105 -19.91 -10.38 14.25
N HIS A 106 -20.85 -10.52 13.32
CA HIS A 106 -20.76 -11.45 12.19
C HIS A 106 -20.34 -10.74 10.90
N MET A 107 -19.32 -11.30 10.24
CA MET A 107 -18.86 -10.81 8.94
C MET A 107 -19.94 -11.03 7.88
N PRO A 108 -20.26 -10.02 7.03
CA PRO A 108 -21.15 -10.21 5.90
C PRO A 108 -20.67 -11.36 5.01
N ARG A 109 -21.59 -12.21 4.56
CA ARG A 109 -21.26 -13.50 3.93
C ARG A 109 -21.14 -13.43 2.41
N THR A 110 -21.56 -12.33 1.79
CA THR A 110 -21.52 -12.17 0.32
C THR A 110 -20.59 -11.04 -0.10
N ALA A 111 -19.99 -11.16 -1.28
CA ALA A 111 -19.14 -10.13 -1.86
C ALA A 111 -19.86 -8.78 -1.99
N GLU A 112 -21.14 -8.80 -2.37
CA GLU A 112 -21.95 -7.58 -2.46
C GLU A 112 -22.11 -6.89 -1.09
N THR A 113 -22.52 -7.64 -0.07
CA THR A 113 -22.73 -7.09 1.28
C THR A 113 -21.41 -6.66 1.92
N LEU A 114 -20.32 -7.41 1.72
CA LEU A 114 -18.98 -7.01 2.15
C LEU A 114 -18.55 -5.67 1.53
N GLN A 115 -18.77 -5.48 0.22
CA GLN A 115 -18.43 -4.27 -0.49
C GLN A 115 -19.29 -3.07 -0.07
N GLN A 116 -20.59 -3.28 0.15
CA GLN A 116 -21.52 -2.22 0.54
C GLN A 116 -21.32 -1.79 2.00
N LEU A 117 -21.08 -2.75 2.90
CA LEU A 117 -21.12 -2.49 4.34
C LEU A 117 -19.75 -2.12 4.91
N LEU A 118 -18.63 -2.64 4.39
CA LEU A 118 -17.32 -2.47 5.03
C LEU A 118 -16.50 -1.32 4.42
N PRO A 119 -16.05 -0.33 5.22
CA PRO A 119 -15.26 0.78 4.72
C PRO A 119 -13.90 0.32 4.19
N GLY A 120 -13.54 0.79 3.00
CA GLY A 120 -12.28 0.44 2.35
C GLY A 120 -12.24 -0.94 1.70
N VAL A 121 -13.34 -1.70 1.73
CA VAL A 121 -13.49 -2.95 1.00
C VAL A 121 -14.03 -2.66 -0.40
N GLY A 122 -13.15 -2.74 -1.40
CA GLY A 122 -13.54 -2.65 -2.80
C GLY A 122 -13.93 -4.02 -3.39
N ARG A 123 -14.38 -4.02 -4.64
CA ARG A 123 -14.82 -5.23 -5.38
C ARG A 123 -13.85 -6.41 -5.28
N TYR A 124 -12.55 -6.16 -5.40
CA TYR A 124 -11.49 -7.18 -5.26
C TYR A 124 -11.49 -7.82 -3.87
N THR A 125 -11.31 -7.01 -2.82
CA THR A 125 -11.22 -7.52 -1.45
C THR A 125 -12.50 -8.21 -1.02
N ALA A 126 -13.67 -7.70 -1.45
CA ALA A 126 -14.94 -8.34 -1.18
C ALA A 126 -15.06 -9.74 -1.80
N GLY A 127 -14.72 -9.87 -3.09
CA GLY A 127 -14.70 -11.17 -3.77
C GLY A 127 -13.66 -12.13 -3.20
N ALA A 128 -12.49 -11.62 -2.80
CA ALA A 128 -11.43 -12.43 -2.18
C ALA A 128 -11.89 -13.02 -0.84
N ILE A 129 -12.46 -12.19 0.05
CA ILE A 129 -13.02 -12.67 1.31
C ILE A 129 -14.16 -13.66 1.06
N ALA A 130 -15.11 -13.31 0.19
CA ALA A 130 -16.29 -14.13 -0.05
C ALA A 130 -15.95 -15.50 -0.64
N SER A 131 -15.01 -15.57 -1.59
CA SER A 131 -14.59 -16.82 -2.21
C SER A 131 -13.71 -17.66 -1.29
N ILE A 132 -12.71 -17.08 -0.63
CA ILE A 132 -11.75 -17.81 0.21
C ILE A 132 -12.37 -18.24 1.55
N ALA A 133 -13.13 -17.34 2.20
CA ALA A 133 -13.67 -17.63 3.52
C ALA A 133 -15.02 -18.34 3.49
N PHE A 134 -15.91 -17.95 2.56
CA PHE A 134 -17.30 -18.41 2.54
C PHE A 134 -17.66 -19.29 1.33
N GLY A 135 -16.72 -19.54 0.42
CA GLY A 135 -16.97 -20.39 -0.74
C GLY A 135 -17.95 -19.80 -1.75
N GLN A 136 -18.18 -18.48 -1.75
CA GLN A 136 -18.99 -17.85 -2.79
C GLN A 136 -18.24 -17.89 -4.12
N ALA A 137 -18.91 -18.33 -5.19
CA ALA A 137 -18.39 -18.27 -6.56
C ALA A 137 -18.34 -16.83 -7.10
N ALA A 138 -17.42 -16.04 -6.54
CA ALA A 138 -17.16 -14.66 -6.92
C ALA A 138 -15.75 -14.57 -7.54
N GLY A 139 -15.68 -14.29 -8.84
CA GLY A 139 -14.41 -14.08 -9.52
C GLY A 139 -13.72 -12.81 -9.03
N VAL A 140 -12.39 -12.83 -8.95
CA VAL A 140 -11.59 -11.65 -8.55
C VAL A 140 -10.59 -11.25 -9.62
N VAL A 141 -10.24 -9.97 -9.65
CA VAL A 141 -9.26 -9.42 -10.59
C VAL A 141 -8.31 -8.46 -9.85
N ASP A 142 -7.05 -8.87 -9.73
CA ASP A 142 -5.93 -8.01 -9.30
C ASP A 142 -4.93 -7.78 -10.45
N GLY A 143 -3.83 -7.09 -10.18
CA GLY A 143 -2.79 -6.86 -11.19
C GLY A 143 -2.16 -8.14 -11.76
N ASN A 144 -2.16 -9.25 -11.00
CA ASN A 144 -1.69 -10.55 -11.46
C ASN A 144 -2.70 -11.20 -12.40
N VAL A 145 -3.97 -11.27 -11.99
CA VAL A 145 -5.06 -11.85 -12.77
C VAL A 145 -5.32 -11.05 -14.05
N VAL A 146 -5.27 -9.71 -14.01
CA VAL A 146 -5.32 -8.86 -15.24
C VAL A 146 -4.30 -9.35 -16.25
N ARG A 147 -3.04 -9.51 -15.83
CA ARG A 147 -1.96 -9.92 -16.72
C ARG A 147 -2.14 -11.34 -17.27
N VAL A 148 -2.57 -12.27 -16.42
CA VAL A 148 -2.87 -13.66 -16.83
C VAL A 148 -3.99 -13.66 -17.86
N LEU A 149 -5.14 -13.05 -17.57
CA LEU A 149 -6.30 -13.02 -18.45
C LEU A 149 -5.99 -12.30 -19.77
N CYS A 150 -5.29 -11.16 -19.72
CA CYS A 150 -4.89 -10.45 -20.93
C CYS A 150 -3.99 -11.31 -21.83
N ARG A 151 -3.07 -12.10 -21.27
CA ARG A 151 -2.21 -13.00 -22.06
C ARG A 151 -2.97 -14.22 -22.57
N VAL A 152 -3.76 -14.86 -21.71
CA VAL A 152 -4.54 -16.05 -22.09
C VAL A 152 -5.54 -15.73 -23.21
N ARG A 153 -6.16 -14.54 -23.17
CA ARG A 153 -7.15 -14.10 -24.16
C ARG A 153 -6.62 -13.11 -25.21
N ALA A 154 -5.32 -12.83 -25.22
CA ALA A 154 -4.68 -11.86 -26.12
C ALA A 154 -5.36 -10.46 -26.13
N ILE A 155 -5.76 -9.97 -24.96
CA ILE A 155 -6.34 -8.64 -24.77
C ILE A 155 -5.20 -7.62 -24.66
N GLY A 156 -5.02 -6.83 -25.72
CA GLY A 156 -3.92 -5.87 -25.87
C GLY A 156 -4.28 -4.43 -25.49
N ALA A 157 -5.57 -4.09 -25.45
CA ALA A 157 -6.04 -2.77 -25.06
C ALA A 157 -5.70 -2.44 -23.60
N ASP A 158 -5.72 -1.14 -23.27
CA ASP A 158 -5.36 -0.65 -21.94
C ASP A 158 -6.28 -1.25 -20.85
N PRO A 159 -5.74 -2.02 -19.90
CA PRO A 159 -6.52 -2.63 -18.83
C PRO A 159 -7.08 -1.60 -17.84
N SER A 160 -6.64 -0.35 -17.89
CA SER A 160 -7.19 0.74 -17.09
C SER A 160 -8.51 1.29 -17.67
N SER A 161 -8.82 0.99 -18.93
CA SER A 161 -10.08 1.40 -19.56
C SER A 161 -11.29 0.70 -18.93
N THR A 162 -12.42 1.41 -18.82
CA THR A 162 -13.65 0.88 -18.23
C THR A 162 -14.13 -0.39 -18.95
N LEU A 163 -14.08 -0.40 -20.28
CA LEU A 163 -14.49 -1.54 -21.10
C LEU A 163 -13.64 -2.78 -20.81
N VAL A 164 -12.30 -2.67 -20.91
CA VAL A 164 -11.40 -3.80 -20.69
C VAL A 164 -11.50 -4.28 -19.25
N SER A 165 -11.55 -3.37 -18.28
CA SER A 165 -11.74 -3.72 -16.87
C SER A 165 -13.02 -4.53 -16.66
N GLN A 166 -14.17 -4.06 -17.17
CA GLN A 166 -15.44 -4.78 -17.09
C GLN A 166 -15.38 -6.15 -17.77
N HIS A 167 -14.73 -6.25 -18.92
CA HIS A 167 -14.55 -7.50 -19.65
C HIS A 167 -13.70 -8.51 -18.86
N LEU A 168 -12.59 -8.07 -18.26
CA LEU A 168 -11.74 -8.92 -17.41
C LEU A 168 -12.48 -9.42 -16.16
N TRP A 169 -13.31 -8.56 -15.55
CA TRP A 169 -14.17 -8.96 -14.44
C TRP A 169 -15.23 -9.99 -14.86
N SER A 170 -15.83 -9.83 -16.04
CA SER A 170 -16.78 -10.80 -16.60
C SER A 170 -16.11 -12.16 -16.86
N LEU A 171 -14.93 -12.15 -17.48
CA LEU A 171 -14.15 -13.38 -17.70
C LEU A 171 -13.79 -14.07 -16.39
N SER A 172 -13.33 -13.32 -15.38
CA SER A 172 -13.02 -13.90 -14.07
C SER A 172 -14.25 -14.54 -13.42
N GLN A 173 -15.43 -13.89 -13.53
CA GLN A 173 -16.68 -14.43 -13.01
C GLN A 173 -17.18 -15.67 -13.77
N GLN A 174 -16.91 -15.78 -15.08
CA GLN A 174 -17.25 -16.96 -15.87
C GLN A 174 -16.32 -18.15 -15.60
N LEU A 175 -15.04 -17.86 -15.32
CA LEU A 175 -14.01 -18.89 -15.15
C LEU A 175 -13.91 -19.44 -13.72
N VAL A 176 -14.37 -18.69 -12.72
CA VAL A 176 -14.24 -19.11 -11.32
C VAL A 176 -14.92 -20.46 -11.08
N ASP A 177 -14.17 -21.40 -10.50
CA ASP A 177 -14.68 -22.74 -10.21
C ASP A 177 -15.81 -22.68 -9.17
N PRO A 178 -17.02 -23.18 -9.47
CA PRO A 178 -18.15 -23.11 -8.53
C PRO A 178 -17.96 -23.94 -7.26
N ALA A 179 -17.15 -25.00 -7.30
CA ALA A 179 -16.92 -25.89 -6.16
C ALA A 179 -15.75 -25.42 -5.27
N ARG A 180 -14.74 -24.77 -5.86
CA ARG A 180 -13.51 -24.31 -5.19
C ARG A 180 -13.14 -22.89 -5.58
N PRO A 181 -14.02 -21.89 -5.39
CA PRO A 181 -13.80 -20.54 -5.91
C PRO A 181 -12.62 -19.82 -5.25
N GLY A 182 -12.42 -20.04 -3.94
CA GLY A 182 -11.28 -19.51 -3.20
C GLY A 182 -9.94 -20.00 -3.77
N ASP A 183 -9.79 -21.32 -3.88
CA ASP A 183 -8.58 -21.95 -4.42
C ASP A 183 -8.33 -21.53 -5.87
N PHE A 184 -9.38 -21.45 -6.70
CA PHE A 184 -9.27 -20.99 -8.08
C PHE A 184 -8.73 -19.56 -8.16
N ASN A 185 -9.31 -18.64 -7.39
CA ASN A 185 -8.89 -17.26 -7.34
C ASN A 185 -7.43 -17.13 -6.86
N GLN A 186 -7.05 -17.86 -5.81
CA GLN A 186 -5.68 -17.88 -5.31
C GLN A 186 -4.71 -18.47 -6.35
N ALA A 187 -5.09 -19.55 -7.05
CA ALA A 187 -4.28 -20.14 -8.11
C ALA A 187 -4.05 -19.18 -9.28
N ALA A 188 -5.06 -18.40 -9.68
CA ALA A 188 -4.93 -17.40 -10.72
C ALA A 188 -3.98 -16.25 -10.33
N MET A 189 -4.05 -15.79 -9.07
CA MET A 189 -3.11 -14.80 -8.53
C MET A 189 -1.69 -15.37 -8.47
N GLU A 190 -1.54 -16.59 -7.96
CA GLU A 190 -0.25 -17.28 -7.79
C GLU A 190 0.42 -17.54 -9.14
N LEU A 191 -0.35 -17.95 -10.16
CA LEU A 191 0.13 -18.12 -11.52
C LEU A 191 0.71 -16.81 -12.06
N GLY A 192 0.04 -15.69 -11.83
CA GLY A 192 0.55 -14.38 -12.21
C GLY A 192 1.81 -14.01 -11.42
N ALA A 193 1.86 -14.29 -10.12
CA ALA A 193 2.98 -13.93 -9.25
C ALA A 193 4.26 -14.72 -9.55
N THR A 194 4.15 -16.01 -9.86
CA THR A 194 5.29 -16.95 -9.90
C THR A 194 5.72 -17.40 -11.29
N VAL A 195 4.78 -17.50 -12.24
CA VAL A 195 5.03 -18.03 -13.59
C VAL A 195 4.82 -16.96 -14.66
N CYS A 196 3.61 -16.43 -14.74
CA CYS A 196 3.18 -15.44 -15.71
C CYS A 196 3.58 -14.03 -15.24
N THR A 197 4.87 -13.82 -14.97
CA THR A 197 5.42 -12.59 -14.37
C THR A 197 5.40 -11.39 -15.34
N PRO A 198 5.53 -10.14 -14.85
CA PRO A 198 5.53 -8.94 -15.70
C PRO A 198 6.62 -8.95 -16.78
N GLN A 199 7.81 -9.45 -16.42
CA GLN A 199 8.96 -9.54 -17.31
C GLN A 199 9.48 -10.98 -17.31
N ARG A 200 9.82 -11.50 -18.50
CA ARG A 200 10.35 -12.87 -18.69
C ARG A 200 9.49 -13.95 -18.03
N PRO A 201 8.22 -14.11 -18.44
CA PRO A 201 7.36 -15.17 -17.90
C PRO A 201 7.89 -16.56 -18.27
N ARG A 202 7.68 -17.54 -17.39
CA ARG A 202 8.15 -18.92 -17.54
C ARG A 202 7.14 -19.76 -18.33
N CYS A 203 6.90 -19.40 -19.60
CA CYS A 203 5.85 -20.02 -20.41
C CYS A 203 5.98 -21.54 -20.56
N SER A 204 7.21 -22.07 -20.63
CA SER A 204 7.48 -23.52 -20.72
C SER A 204 7.08 -24.32 -19.47
N GLN A 205 6.89 -23.65 -18.34
CA GLN A 205 6.43 -24.25 -17.08
C GLN A 205 4.97 -23.86 -16.77
N CYS A 206 4.31 -23.16 -17.69
CA CYS A 206 2.97 -22.63 -17.45
C CYS A 206 1.92 -23.72 -17.67
N PRO A 207 1.07 -24.04 -16.67
CA PRO A 207 0.01 -25.03 -16.84
C PRO A 207 -1.05 -24.58 -17.85
N MET A 208 -1.10 -23.27 -18.16
CA MET A 208 -2.03 -22.68 -19.13
C MET A 208 -1.41 -22.46 -20.51
N GLN A 209 -0.20 -22.98 -20.78
CA GLN A 209 0.55 -22.70 -22.02
C GLN A 209 -0.28 -23.03 -23.27
N SER A 210 -0.89 -24.21 -23.33
CA SER A 210 -1.68 -24.69 -24.48
C SER A 210 -2.94 -23.85 -24.74
N LEU A 211 -3.49 -23.22 -23.69
CA LEU A 211 -4.68 -22.37 -23.75
C LEU A 211 -4.35 -20.88 -23.94
N CYS A 212 -3.07 -20.52 -23.94
CA CYS A 212 -2.65 -19.12 -23.92
C CYS A 212 -2.53 -18.55 -25.35
N ARG A 213 -3.49 -17.71 -25.75
CA ARG A 213 -3.48 -17.07 -27.07
C ARG A 213 -2.26 -16.20 -27.32
N ALA A 214 -1.74 -15.50 -26.30
CA ALA A 214 -0.49 -14.75 -26.44
C ALA A 214 0.72 -15.66 -26.71
N HIS A 215 0.75 -16.87 -26.13
CA HIS A 215 1.81 -17.84 -26.38
C HIS A 215 1.74 -18.38 -27.80
N GLN A 216 0.55 -18.81 -28.23
CA GLN A 216 0.30 -19.29 -29.60
C GLN A 216 0.66 -18.21 -30.64
N ARG A 217 0.31 -16.94 -30.36
CA ARG A 217 0.73 -15.81 -31.20
C ARG A 217 2.26 -15.67 -31.26
N MET A 218 2.94 -15.72 -30.10
CA MET A 218 4.40 -15.64 -30.05
C MET A 218 5.07 -16.78 -30.84
N GLU A 219 4.56 -18.01 -30.74
CA GLU A 219 5.05 -19.15 -31.53
C GLU A 219 4.84 -18.94 -33.04
N ARG A 220 3.67 -18.46 -33.45
CA ARG A 220 3.39 -18.10 -34.86
C ARG A 220 4.35 -17.03 -35.38
N GLU A 221 4.56 -15.95 -34.63
CA GLU A 221 5.46 -14.85 -35.01
C GLU A 221 6.92 -15.32 -35.10
N GLN A 222 7.35 -16.27 -34.25
CA GLN A 222 8.66 -16.89 -34.33
C GLN A 222 8.80 -17.76 -35.59
N LEU A 223 7.79 -18.58 -35.90
CA LEU A 223 7.76 -19.42 -37.11
C LEU A 223 7.76 -18.59 -38.41
N LEU A 224 7.01 -17.47 -38.41
CA LEU A 224 7.00 -16.51 -39.51
C LEU A 224 8.37 -15.84 -39.70
N ALA A 225 9.03 -15.47 -38.60
CA ALA A 225 10.38 -14.92 -38.64
C ALA A 225 11.43 -15.96 -39.11
N SER A 226 11.19 -17.26 -38.94
CA SER A 226 12.09 -18.34 -39.34
C SER A 226 11.81 -18.98 -40.72
N GLN A 227 10.86 -18.44 -41.51
CA GLN A 227 10.48 -18.92 -42.85
C GLN A 227 10.07 -20.41 -42.94
N SER A 228 9.15 -20.88 -42.08
CA SER A 228 8.55 -22.21 -42.25
C SER A 228 7.01 -22.20 -42.05
N LEU A 229 6.30 -22.35 -43.18
CA LEU A 229 4.86 -22.66 -43.40
C LEU A 229 3.85 -21.52 -43.67
N PRO A 230 2.82 -21.81 -44.52
CA PRO A 230 1.93 -20.83 -45.14
C PRO A 230 0.86 -20.33 -44.18
N SER A 231 0.53 -19.05 -44.37
CA SER A 231 -0.59 -18.33 -43.77
C SER A 231 -1.92 -19.07 -43.99
N SER A 232 -2.35 -19.88 -43.03
CA SER A 232 -3.77 -20.12 -42.80
C SER A 232 -4.24 -19.18 -41.70
N GLY A 233 -4.99 -18.14 -42.10
CA GLY A 233 -5.59 -17.20 -41.17
C GLY A 233 -6.52 -17.91 -40.18
N ASP A 234 -6.35 -17.59 -38.91
CA ASP A 234 -7.20 -18.08 -37.83
C ASP A 234 -8.54 -17.33 -37.87
N VAL A 235 -9.65 -18.05 -37.84
CA VAL A 235 -11.01 -17.49 -37.97
C VAL A 235 -11.38 -16.55 -36.81
N GLU A 236 -10.62 -16.59 -35.71
CA GLU A 236 -10.78 -15.69 -34.56
C GLU A 236 -9.81 -14.49 -34.54
N GLU A 237 -8.94 -14.35 -35.54
CA GLU A 237 -8.18 -13.11 -35.69
C GLU A 237 -9.14 -12.04 -36.21
N CYS A 238 -9.43 -11.02 -35.38
CA CYS A 238 -10.27 -9.89 -35.77
C CYS A 238 -9.79 -9.40 -37.14
N ALA A 239 -10.65 -9.51 -38.15
CA ALA A 239 -10.27 -9.29 -39.55
C ALA A 239 -9.41 -8.02 -39.66
N PRO A 240 -8.21 -8.08 -40.29
CA PRO A 240 -7.25 -6.98 -40.32
C PRO A 240 -7.81 -5.67 -40.93
N ASN A 241 -8.99 -5.73 -41.55
CA ASN A 241 -9.66 -4.62 -42.21
C ASN A 241 -10.75 -3.90 -41.39
N THR A 242 -10.96 -4.18 -40.11
CA THR A 242 -11.96 -3.41 -39.32
C THR A 242 -11.37 -2.33 -38.42
N GLY A 243 -10.13 -2.44 -37.92
CA GLY A 243 -9.52 -1.40 -37.05
C GLY A 243 -10.34 -1.00 -35.81
N GLN A 244 -11.38 -1.77 -35.46
CA GLN A 244 -12.46 -1.36 -34.54
C GLN A 244 -12.54 -2.23 -33.28
N CYS A 245 -11.70 -3.27 -33.14
CA CYS A 245 -11.73 -4.10 -31.93
C CYS A 245 -11.14 -3.35 -30.74
N GLN A 246 -12.01 -2.96 -29.80
CA GLN A 246 -11.66 -2.21 -28.59
C GLN A 246 -10.89 -3.04 -27.54
N LEU A 247 -10.69 -4.35 -27.78
CA LEU A 247 -9.89 -5.25 -26.92
C LEU A 247 -8.51 -5.56 -27.51
N CYS A 248 -8.32 -5.37 -28.81
CA CYS A 248 -7.03 -5.57 -29.48
C CYS A 248 -6.05 -4.46 -29.12
N ALA A 249 -4.76 -4.72 -29.34
CA ALA A 249 -3.75 -3.67 -29.27
C ALA A 249 -4.04 -2.60 -30.35
N PRO A 250 -3.89 -1.30 -30.03
CA PRO A 250 -4.07 -0.26 -31.03
C PRO A 250 -3.03 -0.39 -32.16
N PRO A 251 -3.39 -0.12 -33.42
CA PRO A 251 -2.48 -0.27 -34.57
C PRO A 251 -1.21 0.59 -34.50
N THR A 252 -1.25 1.68 -33.72
CA THR A 252 -0.12 2.60 -33.49
C THR A 252 1.02 1.98 -32.68
N GLU A 253 0.80 0.81 -32.12
CA GLU A 253 1.71 0.12 -31.23
C GLU A 253 1.94 -1.31 -31.77
N PRO A 254 2.92 -1.50 -32.68
CA PRO A 254 3.16 -2.79 -33.34
C PRO A 254 3.70 -3.85 -32.38
N TRP A 255 3.64 -5.11 -32.80
CA TRP A 255 4.19 -6.25 -32.05
C TRP A 255 5.71 -6.10 -31.87
N ASP A 256 6.20 -6.21 -30.64
CA ASP A 256 7.62 -6.23 -30.33
C ASP A 256 8.09 -7.67 -30.11
N GLN A 257 8.90 -8.19 -31.04
CA GLN A 257 9.43 -9.56 -30.98
C GLN A 257 10.27 -9.81 -29.72
N THR A 258 10.90 -8.79 -29.13
CA THR A 258 11.74 -8.93 -27.94
C THR A 258 10.92 -9.17 -26.67
N LEU A 259 9.64 -8.79 -26.66
CA LEU A 259 8.75 -8.90 -25.49
C LEU A 259 7.99 -10.24 -25.45
N GLY A 260 7.79 -10.90 -26.60
CA GLY A 260 7.00 -12.14 -26.68
C GLY A 260 5.59 -11.96 -26.09
N VAL A 261 5.17 -12.83 -25.17
CA VAL A 261 3.85 -12.70 -24.51
C VAL A 261 3.73 -11.43 -23.64
N ALA A 262 4.84 -10.77 -23.30
CA ALA A 262 4.83 -9.51 -22.54
C ALA A 262 4.38 -8.30 -23.37
N ASN A 263 4.08 -8.47 -24.66
CA ASN A 263 3.26 -7.54 -25.43
C ASN A 263 1.84 -7.36 -24.84
N PHE A 264 1.41 -8.25 -23.94
CA PHE A 264 0.10 -8.19 -23.27
C PHE A 264 0.24 -8.14 -21.73
N PRO A 265 -0.57 -7.31 -21.03
CA PRO A 265 -1.31 -6.14 -21.56
C PRO A 265 -0.36 -4.99 -21.88
N ARG A 266 -0.73 -4.10 -22.80
CA ARG A 266 0.02 -2.87 -23.05
C ARG A 266 -0.19 -1.89 -21.90
N LYS A 267 0.92 -1.35 -21.36
CA LYS A 267 0.86 -0.43 -20.21
C LYS A 267 0.60 0.98 -20.70
N ALA A 268 -0.48 1.60 -20.21
CA ALA A 268 -0.64 3.04 -20.31
C ALA A 268 0.53 3.79 -19.65
N SER A 269 0.95 4.88 -20.28
CA SER A 269 1.93 5.80 -19.70
C SER A 269 1.36 6.45 -18.43
N ARG A 270 2.18 6.54 -17.37
CA ARG A 270 1.77 7.17 -16.11
C ARG A 270 2.16 8.64 -16.12
N ARG A 271 1.24 9.51 -15.69
CA ARG A 271 1.53 10.93 -15.47
C ARG A 271 2.59 11.07 -14.36
N PRO A 272 3.50 12.06 -14.47
CA PRO A 272 4.49 12.32 -13.43
C PRO A 272 3.79 12.73 -12.11
N PRO A 273 4.35 12.37 -10.94
CA PRO A 273 3.85 12.83 -9.64
C PRO A 273 3.93 14.36 -9.53
N ARG A 274 2.99 14.97 -8.81
CA ARG A 274 3.04 16.41 -8.51
C ARG A 274 4.19 16.73 -7.56
N GLU A 275 4.84 17.88 -7.72
CA GLU A 275 5.93 18.30 -6.84
C GLU A 275 5.39 19.21 -5.71
N GLU A 276 5.81 18.93 -4.48
CA GLU A 276 5.43 19.71 -3.29
C GLU A 276 6.68 20.01 -2.44
N CYS A 277 6.66 21.11 -1.68
CA CYS A 277 7.73 21.49 -0.76
C CYS A 277 7.15 21.77 0.64
N SER A 278 7.88 21.36 1.68
CA SER A 278 7.53 21.60 3.07
C SER A 278 8.77 21.95 3.89
N ALA A 279 8.66 22.94 4.77
CA ALA A 279 9.69 23.24 5.77
C ALA A 279 9.36 22.50 7.06
N THR A 280 10.32 21.79 7.64
CA THR A 280 10.13 20.97 8.85
C THR A 280 11.25 21.22 9.86
N CYS A 281 10.95 21.21 11.15
CA CYS A 281 11.93 21.49 12.21
C CYS A 281 12.02 20.35 13.23
N VAL A 282 13.25 19.90 13.50
CA VAL A 282 13.54 19.08 14.67
C VAL A 282 13.84 20.02 15.84
N LEU A 283 12.86 20.16 16.74
CA LEU A 283 13.00 20.91 17.99
C LEU A 283 13.47 19.97 19.10
N GLU A 284 14.64 20.25 19.68
CA GLU A 284 15.23 19.47 20.76
C GLU A 284 15.34 20.29 22.06
N GLN A 285 14.99 19.64 23.17
CA GLN A 285 15.21 20.11 24.54
C GLN A 285 16.29 19.22 25.19
N PRO A 286 17.56 19.65 25.21
CA PRO A 286 18.70 18.80 25.59
C PRO A 286 18.77 18.49 27.08
N ARG A 287 18.23 19.36 27.95
CA ARG A 287 18.28 19.24 29.41
C ARG A 287 16.92 18.89 30.05
N ALA A 288 16.05 18.17 29.33
CA ALA A 288 14.76 17.74 29.88
C ALA A 288 14.95 16.64 30.96
N VAL A 289 14.00 16.54 31.89
CA VAL A 289 13.99 15.49 32.92
C VAL A 289 13.91 14.12 32.22
N GLY A 290 14.94 13.28 32.42
CA GLY A 290 15.09 11.99 31.76
C GLY A 290 15.91 12.00 30.46
N GLY A 291 16.59 13.10 30.13
CA GLY A 291 17.49 13.22 28.97
C GLY A 291 16.93 14.06 27.83
N ALA A 292 17.68 14.17 26.73
CA ALA A 292 17.30 14.98 25.58
C ALA A 292 15.97 14.50 24.97
N ARG A 293 15.03 15.43 24.76
CA ARG A 293 13.73 15.15 24.15
C ARG A 293 13.52 15.94 22.87
N ILE A 294 12.80 15.34 21.94
CA ILE A 294 12.42 15.95 20.67
C ILE A 294 10.90 16.09 20.57
N LEU A 295 10.45 17.19 19.98
CA LEU A 295 9.03 17.48 19.77
C LEU A 295 8.49 16.74 18.54
N LEU A 296 7.36 16.06 18.71
CA LEU A 296 6.50 15.61 17.62
C LEU A 296 5.08 16.15 17.79
N VAL A 297 4.43 16.36 16.66
CA VAL A 297 3.02 16.70 16.55
C VAL A 297 2.27 15.62 15.79
N GLN A 298 1.00 15.42 16.13
CA GLN A 298 0.15 14.43 15.49
C GLN A 298 -0.57 15.05 14.29
N ARG A 299 -0.46 14.40 13.13
CA ARG A 299 -1.19 14.80 11.92
C ARG A 299 -2.70 14.68 12.11
N PRO A 300 -3.52 15.50 11.43
CA PRO A 300 -4.96 15.34 11.42
C PRO A 300 -5.40 13.91 11.09
N ASN A 301 -6.56 13.49 11.58
CA ASN A 301 -7.10 12.14 11.34
C ASN A 301 -7.63 11.93 9.90
N SER A 302 -7.41 12.90 9.01
CA SER A 302 -7.75 12.86 7.58
C SER A 302 -6.59 13.36 6.73
N GLY A 303 -6.60 13.04 5.43
CA GLY A 303 -5.57 13.47 4.48
C GLY A 303 -4.30 12.60 4.46
N LEU A 304 -3.21 13.16 3.93
CA LEU A 304 -1.94 12.46 3.76
C LEU A 304 -1.33 12.11 5.12
N LEU A 305 -0.96 10.84 5.30
CA LEU A 305 -0.32 10.31 6.53
C LEU A 305 -1.15 10.56 7.81
N ALA A 306 -2.48 10.51 7.69
CA ALA A 306 -3.42 10.80 8.77
C ALA A 306 -3.12 10.06 10.08
N GLY A 307 -3.13 10.80 11.20
CA GLY A 307 -2.95 10.27 12.56
C GLY A 307 -1.51 9.82 12.93
N LEU A 308 -0.55 9.93 12.01
CA LEU A 308 0.86 9.68 12.30
C LEU A 308 1.51 10.85 13.02
N TRP A 309 2.59 10.55 13.75
CA TRP A 309 3.45 11.56 14.34
C TRP A 309 4.44 12.11 13.32
N GLU A 310 4.71 13.40 13.38
CA GLU A 310 5.72 14.06 12.56
C GLU A 310 6.41 15.21 13.30
N PHE A 311 7.52 15.66 12.75
CA PHE A 311 8.11 16.92 13.17
C PHE A 311 7.21 18.07 12.70
N PRO A 312 7.05 19.15 13.50
CA PRO A 312 6.31 20.33 13.08
C PRO A 312 6.74 20.77 11.68
N SER A 313 5.76 20.95 10.81
CA SER A 313 6.02 21.24 9.40
C SER A 313 4.94 22.15 8.80
N VAL A 314 5.36 22.97 7.85
CA VAL A 314 4.49 23.86 7.10
C VAL A 314 4.72 23.65 5.61
N THR A 315 3.64 23.55 4.84
CA THR A 315 3.72 23.51 3.37
C THR A 315 4.11 24.89 2.87
N VAL A 316 5.13 24.96 2.02
CA VAL A 316 5.69 26.22 1.55
C VAL A 316 5.85 26.19 0.04
N GLU A 317 5.80 27.36 -0.58
CA GLU A 317 6.27 27.49 -1.94
C GLU A 317 7.78 27.22 -2.02
N PRO A 318 8.31 26.81 -3.20
CA PRO A 318 9.74 26.52 -3.37
C PRO A 318 10.68 27.70 -3.08
N SER A 319 10.15 28.93 -3.04
CA SER A 319 10.92 30.15 -2.77
C SER A 319 11.39 30.20 -1.31
N ARG A 320 12.72 30.28 -1.09
CA ARG A 320 13.35 30.15 0.24
C ARG A 320 13.13 31.33 1.18
N GLN A 321 12.78 32.51 0.67
CA GLN A 321 12.81 33.75 1.46
C GLN A 321 11.80 33.77 2.63
N HIS A 322 10.68 33.05 2.52
CA HIS A 322 9.60 33.11 3.53
C HIS A 322 9.47 31.84 4.41
N GLN A 323 10.24 30.79 4.11
CA GLN A 323 10.10 29.48 4.77
C GLN A 323 10.44 29.50 6.27
N PRO A 324 11.52 30.16 6.74
CA PRO A 324 11.87 30.15 8.17
C PRO A 324 10.84 30.86 9.05
N LYS A 325 10.24 31.95 8.55
CA LYS A 325 9.24 32.73 9.30
C LYS A 325 7.95 31.94 9.49
N ALA A 326 7.44 31.32 8.42
CA ALA A 326 6.25 30.47 8.49
C ALA A 326 6.47 29.26 9.40
N LEU A 327 7.64 28.62 9.32
CA LEU A 327 7.98 27.49 10.18
C LEU A 327 8.10 27.89 11.66
N LEU A 328 8.67 29.06 11.96
CA LEU A 328 8.75 29.56 13.32
C LEU A 328 7.36 29.84 13.89
N GLN A 329 6.46 30.46 13.11
CA GLN A 329 5.08 30.70 13.50
C GLN A 329 4.33 29.39 13.79
N GLU A 330 4.53 28.37 12.95
CA GLU A 330 3.98 27.02 13.16
C GLU A 330 4.50 26.42 14.48
N LEU A 331 5.81 26.45 14.71
CA LEU A 331 6.40 25.96 15.96
C LEU A 331 5.85 26.69 17.19
N GLN A 332 5.72 28.00 17.11
CA GLN A 332 5.20 28.82 18.21
C GLN A 332 3.74 28.53 18.53
N SER A 333 2.95 28.04 17.57
CA SER A 333 1.57 27.59 17.82
C SER A 333 1.50 26.35 18.71
N TRP A 334 2.55 25.52 18.72
CA TRP A 334 2.61 24.27 19.48
C TRP A 334 3.29 24.38 20.85
N VAL A 335 4.33 25.22 20.96
CA VAL A 335 5.15 25.29 22.19
C VAL A 335 5.24 26.69 22.79
N GLY A 336 4.52 27.67 22.24
CA GLY A 336 4.59 29.07 22.67
C GLY A 336 5.81 29.80 22.09
N PRO A 337 6.15 30.99 22.62
CA PRO A 337 7.20 31.85 22.07
C PRO A 337 8.56 31.16 21.99
N LEU A 338 9.23 31.29 20.83
CA LEU A 338 10.53 30.68 20.55
C LEU A 338 11.53 31.73 20.03
N PRO A 339 12.84 31.60 20.35
CA PRO A 339 13.87 32.50 19.86
C PRO A 339 14.11 32.28 18.36
N ALA A 340 13.73 33.26 17.54
CA ALA A 340 13.87 33.22 16.08
C ALA A 340 15.33 33.06 15.60
N THR A 341 16.29 33.58 16.37
CA THR A 341 17.72 33.69 16.01
C THR A 341 18.48 32.36 15.95
N ARG A 342 17.85 31.23 16.29
CA ARG A 342 18.53 29.93 16.40
C ARG A 342 18.02 28.86 15.43
N LEU A 343 17.09 29.18 14.54
CA LEU A 343 16.59 28.23 13.56
C LEU A 343 17.65 28.02 12.46
N GLN A 344 18.26 26.84 12.41
CA GLN A 344 19.33 26.51 11.46
C GLN A 344 18.81 25.61 10.34
N HIS A 345 19.13 25.92 9.08
CA HIS A 345 18.87 25.01 7.95
C HIS A 345 19.95 23.92 7.90
N LEU A 346 19.52 22.66 7.91
CA LEU A 346 20.42 21.50 8.01
C LEU A 346 20.52 20.71 6.70
N GLY A 347 19.59 20.91 5.76
CA GLY A 347 19.60 20.24 4.47
C GLY A 347 18.21 19.98 3.89
N GLN A 348 18.13 19.02 2.96
CA GLN A 348 16.88 18.64 2.32
C GLN A 348 16.69 17.13 2.22
N VAL A 349 15.44 16.68 2.28
CA VAL A 349 15.04 15.28 2.09
C VAL A 349 13.95 15.21 1.03
N VAL A 350 14.18 14.45 -0.04
CA VAL A 350 13.14 14.16 -1.04
C VAL A 350 12.49 12.82 -0.74
N HIS A 351 11.16 12.81 -0.70
CA HIS A 351 10.35 11.63 -0.51
C HIS A 351 9.27 11.52 -1.58
N THR A 352 9.20 10.37 -2.26
CA THR A 352 8.24 10.13 -3.33
C THR A 352 7.13 9.18 -2.87
N PHE A 353 5.91 9.72 -2.82
CA PHE A 353 4.66 8.98 -2.78
C PHE A 353 4.20 8.66 -4.21
N SER A 354 3.20 7.79 -4.37
CA SER A 354 2.71 7.39 -5.71
C SER A 354 2.23 8.56 -6.58
N HIS A 355 1.72 9.62 -5.95
CA HIS A 355 1.12 10.78 -6.63
C HIS A 355 1.78 12.11 -6.27
N ILE A 356 2.78 12.11 -5.36
CA ILE A 356 3.44 13.32 -4.85
C ILE A 356 4.93 13.06 -4.69
N LYS A 357 5.75 13.98 -5.15
CA LYS A 357 7.17 14.08 -4.83
C LYS A 357 7.35 15.26 -3.87
N LEU A 358 7.47 14.96 -2.58
CA LEU A 358 7.56 15.95 -1.51
C LEU A 358 9.02 16.20 -1.12
N THR A 359 9.41 17.46 -1.12
CA THR A 359 10.74 17.92 -0.69
C THR A 359 10.64 18.59 0.69
N TYR A 360 11.28 18.00 1.68
CA TYR A 360 11.39 18.56 3.02
C TYR A 360 12.65 19.41 3.13
N GLN A 361 12.51 20.70 3.45
CA GLN A 361 13.59 21.55 3.92
C GLN A 361 13.73 21.36 5.43
N VAL A 362 14.86 20.81 5.86
CA VAL A 362 15.08 20.38 7.25
C VAL A 362 15.75 21.49 8.03
N TYR A 363 15.13 21.87 9.15
CA TYR A 363 15.66 22.83 10.11
C TYR A 363 15.88 22.16 11.46
N GLY A 364 16.79 22.71 12.25
CA GLY A 364 17.02 22.35 13.65
C GLY A 364 16.89 23.56 14.56
N LEU A 365 16.35 23.33 15.74
CA LEU A 365 16.28 24.32 16.82
C LEU A 365 16.52 23.61 18.16
N THR A 366 17.45 24.12 18.95
CA THR A 366 17.77 23.59 20.28
C THR A 366 17.43 24.63 21.35
N LEU A 367 16.67 24.23 22.37
CA LEU A 367 16.26 25.09 23.47
C LEU A 367 17.33 25.18 24.57
N GLU A 368 17.55 26.37 25.13
CA GLU A 368 18.42 26.59 26.29
C GLU A 368 17.55 26.75 27.55
N GLU A 369 17.68 25.79 28.47
CA GLU A 369 17.14 25.81 29.85
C GLU A 369 15.61 25.76 30.03
N GLN A 370 15.19 25.58 31.29
CA GLN A 370 13.93 24.99 31.80
C GLN A 370 12.64 25.66 31.33
N THR A 371 12.36 25.68 30.02
CA THR A 371 10.99 25.87 29.54
C THR A 371 10.22 24.69 30.08
N PRO A 372 9.30 24.90 31.04
CA PRO A 372 8.60 23.79 31.64
C PRO A 372 7.91 23.03 30.52
N VAL A 373 8.03 21.69 30.56
CA VAL A 373 7.28 20.76 29.70
C VAL A 373 5.82 20.81 30.17
N THR A 374 5.21 21.97 30.11
CA THR A 374 3.85 22.24 30.54
C THR A 374 3.12 22.75 29.35
N THR A 375 2.80 21.81 28.47
CA THR A 375 1.47 21.75 27.90
C THR A 375 1.35 20.39 27.22
N SER A 376 0.61 19.48 27.86
CA SER A 376 0.05 18.32 27.16
C SER A 376 -1.09 18.82 26.27
N LEU A 377 -0.74 19.61 25.25
CA LEU A 377 -1.69 19.94 24.20
C LEU A 377 -2.06 18.63 23.49
N PRO A 378 -3.36 18.37 23.23
CA PRO A 378 -3.76 17.24 22.42
C PRO A 378 -3.01 17.24 21.09
N GLY A 379 -2.39 16.12 20.74
CA GLY A 379 -1.60 15.99 19.52
C GLY A 379 -0.16 16.48 19.62
N VAL A 380 0.36 16.82 20.81
CA VAL A 380 1.77 17.14 21.04
C VAL A 380 2.44 16.10 21.93
N ARG A 381 3.65 15.66 21.57
CA ARG A 381 4.41 14.72 22.40
C ARG A 381 5.91 15.01 22.35
N TRP A 382 6.54 14.97 23.52
CA TRP A 382 7.99 15.00 23.66
C TRP A 382 8.52 13.59 23.85
N LEU A 383 9.38 13.16 22.93
CA LEU A 383 9.94 11.81 22.90
C LEU A 383 11.45 11.82 23.09
N THR A 384 11.99 10.78 23.71
CA THR A 384 13.42 10.44 23.61
C THR A 384 13.76 9.95 22.21
N ARG A 385 15.05 9.88 21.89
CA ARG A 385 15.53 9.34 20.59
C ARG A 385 15.12 7.88 20.39
N GLU A 386 15.13 7.08 21.46
CA GLU A 386 14.71 5.67 21.43
C GLU A 386 13.21 5.55 21.14
N GLU A 387 12.38 6.33 21.84
CA GLU A 387 10.94 6.34 21.62
C GLU A 387 10.59 6.75 20.18
N PHE A 388 11.29 7.73 19.60
CA PHE A 388 11.11 8.13 18.20
C PHE A 388 11.27 6.98 17.21
N HIS A 389 12.24 6.08 17.43
CA HIS A 389 12.44 4.94 16.54
C HIS A 389 11.28 3.95 16.56
N THR A 390 10.57 3.85 17.69
CA THR A 390 9.39 3.00 17.88
C THR A 390 8.07 3.70 17.56
N ALA A 391 8.06 5.03 17.51
CA ALA A 391 6.88 5.83 17.23
C ALA A 391 6.32 5.58 15.81
N ALA A 392 5.02 5.77 15.67
CA ALA A 392 4.31 5.68 14.39
C ALA A 392 4.58 6.93 13.52
N VAL A 393 5.83 7.04 13.03
CA VAL A 393 6.30 8.10 12.14
C VAL A 393 6.52 7.57 10.72
N SER A 394 6.39 8.44 9.73
CA SER A 394 6.63 8.05 8.33
C SER A 394 8.11 7.76 8.05
N THR A 395 8.39 7.03 6.97
CA THR A 395 9.78 6.82 6.53
C THR A 395 10.46 8.13 6.11
N ALA A 396 9.70 9.14 5.70
CA ALA A 396 10.21 10.49 5.45
C ALA A 396 10.72 11.13 6.74
N MET A 397 9.96 11.06 7.84
CA MET A 397 10.37 11.62 9.14
C MET A 397 11.61 10.91 9.69
N LYS A 398 11.75 9.60 9.48
CA LYS A 398 12.98 8.86 9.81
C LYS A 398 14.20 9.37 9.02
N LYS A 399 14.02 9.81 7.76
CA LYS A 399 15.09 10.43 6.96
C LYS A 399 15.41 11.85 7.45
N VAL A 400 14.39 12.64 7.79
CA VAL A 400 14.54 13.99 8.37
C VAL A 400 15.37 13.92 9.65
N PHE A 401 15.03 12.99 10.55
CA PHE A 401 15.76 12.83 11.81
C PHE A 401 17.24 12.44 11.59
N ARG A 402 17.53 11.57 10.62
CA ARG A 402 18.93 11.23 10.26
C ARG A 402 19.74 12.44 9.78
N VAL A 403 19.12 13.36 9.03
CA VAL A 403 19.79 14.60 8.60
C VAL A 403 20.13 15.47 9.81
N TYR A 404 19.20 15.57 10.77
CA TYR A 404 19.42 16.27 12.02
C TYR A 404 20.56 15.66 12.86
N GLU A 405 20.55 14.33 13.05
CA GLU A 405 21.59 13.63 13.81
C GLU A 405 22.99 13.78 13.18
N GLY A 406 23.08 13.85 11.86
CA GLY A 406 24.35 14.00 11.15
C GLY A 406 25.04 15.36 11.33
N GLN A 407 24.35 16.37 11.85
CA GLN A 407 24.85 17.74 12.01
C GLN A 407 25.10 18.13 13.49
N GLN A 408 24.91 17.21 14.45
CA GLN A 408 25.16 17.52 15.87
C GLN A 408 26.66 17.51 16.22
N PRO A 409 27.16 18.49 16.99
CA PRO A 409 28.54 18.49 17.48
C PRO A 409 28.74 17.33 18.46
N GLY A 410 29.58 16.35 18.11
CA GLY A 410 29.96 15.24 18.98
C GLY A 410 29.65 13.84 18.43
N THR A 411 28.82 13.70 17.41
CA THR A 411 28.65 12.43 16.66
C THR A 411 29.66 12.33 15.53
N CYS A 412 30.95 12.31 15.86
CA CYS A 412 31.98 11.85 14.93
C CYS A 412 31.83 10.33 14.73
N LYS A 413 30.98 9.92 13.76
CA LYS A 413 31.23 8.70 13.01
C LYS A 413 31.56 9.09 11.59
N GLY A 414 32.77 8.72 11.18
CA GLY A 414 33.46 9.20 10.00
C GLY A 414 32.55 9.30 8.77
N SER A 415 32.64 10.46 8.13
CA SER A 415 32.18 10.69 6.78
C SER A 415 32.79 9.65 5.84
N LYS A 416 32.08 8.54 5.62
CA LYS A 416 32.19 7.85 4.34
C LYS A 416 31.22 8.54 3.41
N ARG A 417 31.76 9.45 2.58
CA ARG A 417 31.23 9.71 1.24
C ARG A 417 30.99 8.35 0.58
N SER A 418 29.76 7.84 0.63
CA SER A 418 29.34 6.80 -0.28
C SER A 418 29.01 7.47 -1.60
N GLN A 419 30.02 7.59 -2.46
CA GLN A 419 29.79 7.58 -3.90
C GLN A 419 28.85 6.41 -4.19
N VAL A 420 27.72 6.70 -4.83
CA VAL A 420 26.90 5.70 -5.49
C VAL A 420 27.74 5.17 -6.65
N SER A 421 28.54 4.14 -6.38
CA SER A 421 29.15 3.29 -7.38
C SER A 421 28.28 2.05 -7.53
N THR A 422 27.87 1.81 -8.76
CA THR A 422 27.18 0.62 -9.23
C THR A 422 28.11 -0.58 -9.01
N LEU A 423 27.97 -1.29 -7.89
CA LEU A 423 28.64 -2.56 -7.67
C LEU A 423 27.64 -3.70 -7.84
N SER A 424 27.69 -4.27 -9.04
CA SER A 424 27.40 -5.68 -9.31
C SER A 424 27.93 -6.54 -8.16
N ARG A 425 27.02 -7.18 -7.42
CA ARG A 425 27.37 -8.21 -6.44
C ARG A 425 26.71 -9.51 -6.86
N GLN A 426 27.43 -10.26 -7.70
CA GLN A 426 27.35 -11.72 -7.69
C GLN A 426 27.71 -12.18 -6.26
N LYS A 427 26.72 -12.67 -5.53
CA LYS A 427 26.93 -13.28 -4.21
C LYS A 427 27.06 -14.79 -4.42
N LYS A 428 28.27 -15.31 -4.16
CA LYS A 428 28.54 -16.75 -4.05
C LYS A 428 27.59 -17.37 -3.02
N LEU A 429 26.94 -18.46 -3.42
CA LEU A 429 26.10 -19.31 -2.57
C LEU A 429 26.96 -19.94 -1.45
N SER A 430 26.47 -19.85 -0.22
CA SER A 430 26.99 -20.60 0.93
C SER A 430 26.25 -21.96 1.00
N PRO A 431 26.92 -23.09 1.33
CA PRO A 431 26.26 -24.37 1.42
C PRO A 431 25.37 -24.40 2.67
N GLY A 432 24.04 -24.44 2.47
CA GLY A 432 23.08 -24.54 3.59
C GLY A 432 21.76 -23.78 3.42
N GLN A 433 21.58 -22.97 2.36
CA GLN A 433 20.29 -22.34 2.06
C GLN A 433 19.34 -23.35 1.38
N LYS A 434 18.42 -23.91 2.16
CA LYS A 434 17.29 -24.71 1.66
C LYS A 434 16.32 -23.82 0.88
N VAL A 435 15.93 -24.31 -0.29
CA VAL A 435 14.99 -23.70 -1.25
C VAL A 435 13.59 -23.63 -0.62
N LEU A 436 12.80 -22.65 -1.06
CA LEU A 436 11.38 -22.38 -0.75
C LEU A 436 10.40 -23.56 -1.00
N ASP A 437 10.90 -24.77 -1.24
CA ASP A 437 10.12 -25.96 -1.55
C ASP A 437 9.51 -26.64 -0.30
N SER A 438 9.86 -26.21 0.91
CA SER A 438 9.34 -26.79 2.16
C SER A 438 8.09 -26.10 2.72
N PHE A 439 7.48 -25.15 2.00
CA PHE A 439 6.27 -24.46 2.46
C PHE A 439 4.96 -25.16 2.06
N PHE A 440 4.99 -26.10 1.12
CA PHE A 440 3.79 -26.72 0.54
C PHE A 440 3.73 -28.26 0.62
N GLN A 441 4.57 -28.92 1.42
CA GLN A 441 4.39 -30.35 1.64
C GLN A 441 3.21 -30.61 2.61
N PRO A 442 2.28 -31.52 2.28
CA PRO A 442 1.24 -31.93 3.22
C PRO A 442 1.88 -32.60 4.43
N TYR A 443 1.40 -32.24 5.62
CA TYR A 443 1.81 -32.83 6.90
C TYR A 443 1.45 -34.32 6.89
N THR A 444 2.43 -35.19 6.66
CA THR A 444 2.26 -36.62 6.87
C THR A 444 2.34 -36.87 8.37
N SER A 445 1.25 -37.37 8.94
CA SER A 445 1.23 -37.83 10.33
C SER A 445 2.20 -38.99 10.48
N ALA A 446 3.32 -38.77 11.15
CA ALA A 446 4.11 -39.84 11.72
C ALA A 446 3.34 -40.41 12.92
N GLY A 447 2.66 -41.52 12.70
CA GLY A 447 2.23 -42.42 13.77
C GLY A 447 3.32 -43.47 13.99
N ALA A 448 3.97 -43.41 15.14
CA ALA A 448 4.75 -44.48 15.76
C ALA A 448 3.79 -45.47 16.45
N PRO A 449 4.20 -46.69 16.86
CA PRO A 449 5.56 -47.19 17.06
C PRO A 449 6.09 -48.12 15.98
#